data_AF-A0A6J4DH13-F1
#
_entry.id   AF-A0A6J4DH13-F1
#
_cell.length_a   1.000
_cell.length_b   1.000
_cell.length_c   1.000
_cell.angle_alpha   90.00
_cell.angle_beta   90.00
_cell.angle_gamma   90.00
#
_symmetry.space_group_name_H-M   'P 1'
#
loop_
_entity.id
_entity.type
_entity.pdbx_description
1 polymer ?
#
loop_
_entity_poly.entity_id
_entity_poly.type
_entity_poly.pdbx_seq_one_letter_code
_entity_poly.pdbx_strand_id
1 'polypeptide(L)'
;FKEAEKFFVSVGLPDMTEGFWNNSMLTEPGDGRKVVCHPTAWDLGKGDFRIKMCTKVTMEDFLTAHHEMGHIQYDMAYASQPYLLRNGANEGFHEAVGEVMSLSVAT
;
A
#
# COMPACT_ATOMS: atom_id res chain seq x y z
N PHE A 1 -5.87 -1.78 -7.79
CA PHE A 1 -4.40 -1.73 -7.69
C PHE A 1 -3.71 -1.13 -8.90
N LYS A 2 -3.85 -1.64 -10.13
CA LYS A 2 -3.16 -1.02 -11.29
C LYS A 2 -3.59 0.43 -11.57
N GLU A 3 -4.87 0.76 -11.40
CA GLU A 3 -5.31 2.16 -11.46
C GLU A 3 -4.75 3.02 -10.31
N ALA A 4 -4.58 2.43 -9.11
CA ALA A 4 -3.92 3.13 -8.00
C ALA A 4 -2.45 3.42 -8.31
N GLU A 5 -1.70 2.44 -8.82
CA GLU A 5 -0.31 2.63 -9.26
C GLU A 5 -0.23 3.74 -10.32
N LYS A 6 -1.09 3.71 -11.33
CA LYS A 6 -1.18 4.75 -12.35
C LYS A 6 -1.45 6.13 -11.76
N PHE A 7 -2.31 6.24 -10.73
CA PHE A 7 -2.57 7.49 -10.02
C PHE A 7 -1.28 8.02 -9.35
N PHE A 8 -0.57 7.19 -8.58
CA PHE A 8 0.69 7.59 -7.94
C PHE A 8 1.77 8.00 -8.96
N VAL A 9 1.91 7.23 -10.04
CA VAL A 9 2.83 7.56 -11.14
C VAL A 9 2.47 8.88 -11.81
N SER A 10 1.18 9.19 -11.96
CA SER A 10 0.73 10.45 -12.55
C SER A 10 1.13 11.70 -11.76
N VAL A 11 1.36 11.55 -10.45
CA VAL A 11 1.86 12.62 -9.57
C VAL A 11 3.38 12.55 -9.35
N GLY A 12 4.09 11.73 -10.15
CA GLY A 12 5.56 11.66 -10.18
C GLY A 12 6.19 10.71 -9.15
N LEU A 13 5.40 9.86 -8.50
CA LEU A 13 5.90 8.82 -7.60
C LEU A 13 6.29 7.55 -8.38
N PRO A 14 7.20 6.70 -7.84
CA PRO A 14 7.69 5.53 -8.55
C PRO A 14 6.61 4.44 -8.75
N ASP A 15 6.81 3.58 -9.75
CA ASP A 15 6.06 2.34 -9.90
C ASP A 15 6.26 1.41 -8.69
N MET A 16 5.33 0.49 -8.47
CA MET A 16 5.53 -0.58 -7.48
C MET A 16 6.59 -1.57 -7.98
N THR A 17 7.31 -2.18 -7.05
CA THR A 17 8.35 -3.17 -7.39
C THR A 17 7.73 -4.43 -7.98
N GLU A 18 8.51 -5.19 -8.76
CA GLU A 18 8.07 -6.50 -9.25
C GLU A 18 7.76 -7.46 -8.07
N GLY A 19 8.56 -7.37 -7.00
CA GLY A 19 8.33 -8.12 -5.76
C GLY A 19 6.99 -7.82 -5.11
N PHE A 20 6.56 -6.55 -5.09
CA PHE A 20 5.24 -6.16 -4.60
C PHE A 20 4.13 -6.91 -5.35
N TRP A 21 4.17 -6.94 -6.68
CA TRP A 21 3.15 -7.59 -7.50
C TRP A 21 3.15 -9.12 -7.34
N ASN A 22 4.32 -9.73 -7.26
CA ASN A 22 4.45 -11.18 -7.18
C ASN A 22 4.13 -11.73 -5.78
N ASN A 23 4.35 -10.94 -4.72
CA ASN A 23 4.30 -11.45 -3.34
C ASN A 23 3.14 -10.91 -2.49
N SER A 24 2.43 -9.88 -2.94
CA SER A 24 1.25 -9.34 -2.23
C SER A 24 0.05 -10.27 -2.32
N MET A 25 -0.78 -10.27 -1.27
CA MET A 25 -2.08 -10.94 -1.29
C MET A 25 -3.17 -9.91 -1.59
N LEU A 26 -3.44 -9.73 -2.88
CA LEU A 26 -4.42 -8.73 -3.36
C LEU A 26 -5.85 -9.28 -3.47
N THR A 27 -6.02 -10.59 -3.39
CA THR A 27 -7.31 -11.29 -3.38
C THR A 27 -7.27 -12.41 -2.35
N GLU A 28 -8.42 -12.76 -1.79
CA GLU A 28 -8.54 -13.92 -0.90
C GLU A 28 -8.15 -15.22 -1.66
N PRO A 29 -7.27 -16.07 -1.10
CA PRO A 29 -6.92 -17.34 -1.71
C PRO A 29 -8.11 -18.31 -1.80
N GLY A 30 -8.32 -18.91 -2.97
CA GLY A 30 -9.40 -19.89 -3.20
C GLY A 30 -9.07 -21.33 -2.77
N ASP A 31 -7.92 -21.57 -2.13
CA ASP A 31 -7.40 -22.91 -1.81
C ASP A 31 -7.73 -23.37 -0.37
N GLY A 32 -8.64 -22.67 0.31
CA GLY A 32 -9.09 -23.01 1.67
C GLY A 32 -8.15 -22.57 2.78
N ARG A 33 -7.07 -21.83 2.48
CA ARG A 33 -6.25 -21.19 3.51
C ARG A 33 -7.06 -20.18 4.31
N LYS A 34 -6.89 -20.23 5.64
CA LYS A 34 -7.46 -19.21 6.54
C LYS A 34 -6.52 -18.00 6.60
N VAL A 35 -7.04 -16.82 6.30
CA VAL A 35 -6.27 -15.57 6.28
C VAL A 35 -6.98 -14.49 7.08
N VAL A 36 -6.23 -13.51 7.59
CA VAL A 36 -6.79 -12.29 8.18
C VAL A 36 -6.96 -11.26 7.07
N CYS A 37 -8.19 -10.88 6.78
CA CYS A 37 -8.53 -10.03 5.62
C CYS A 37 -8.40 -8.52 5.86
N HIS A 38 -8.18 -8.08 7.10
CA HIS A 38 -8.00 -6.65 7.39
C HIS A 38 -6.86 -6.08 6.53
N PRO A 39 -7.10 -4.99 5.76
CA PRO A 39 -6.09 -4.34 4.92
C PRO A 39 -4.88 -3.95 5.75
N THR A 40 -3.69 -4.18 5.18
CA THR A 40 -2.42 -3.80 5.80
C THR A 40 -1.35 -3.68 4.71
N ALA A 41 -0.56 -2.62 4.79
CA ALA A 41 0.70 -2.43 4.08
C ALA A 41 1.88 -2.92 4.94
N TRP A 42 2.85 -3.56 4.30
CA TRP A 42 3.99 -4.19 4.97
C TRP A 42 5.30 -3.79 4.31
N ASP A 43 6.20 -3.18 5.08
CA ASP A 43 7.64 -3.15 4.81
C ASP A 43 8.31 -4.32 5.55
N LEU A 44 8.69 -5.38 4.83
CA LEU A 44 9.41 -6.53 5.39
C LEU A 44 10.94 -6.30 5.43
N GLY A 45 11.39 -5.11 5.01
CA GLY A 45 12.78 -4.73 4.89
C GLY A 45 13.43 -5.19 3.58
N LYS A 46 14.65 -4.71 3.34
CA LYS A 46 15.46 -5.02 2.14
C LYS A 46 14.73 -4.80 0.80
N GLY A 47 13.78 -3.86 0.77
CA GLY A 47 13.01 -3.52 -0.43
C GLY A 47 11.83 -4.45 -0.72
N ASP A 48 11.42 -5.29 0.23
CA ASP A 48 10.25 -6.16 0.10
C ASP A 48 9.01 -5.49 0.71
N PHE A 49 8.22 -4.88 -0.16
CA PHE A 49 6.98 -4.17 0.19
C PHE A 49 5.77 -4.95 -0.29
N ARG A 50 4.74 -5.10 0.55
CA ARG A 50 3.56 -5.92 0.23
C ARG A 50 2.27 -5.34 0.78
N ILE A 51 1.17 -5.61 0.10
CA ILE A 51 -0.18 -5.41 0.64
C ILE A 51 -0.83 -6.77 0.90
N LYS A 52 -1.57 -6.86 2.01
CA LYS A 52 -2.41 -8.02 2.35
C LYS A 52 -3.84 -7.56 2.59
N MET A 53 -4.69 -7.72 1.57
CA MET A 53 -6.08 -7.29 1.57
C MET A 53 -6.96 -8.29 0.80
N CYS A 54 -8.09 -8.70 1.36
CA CYS A 54 -9.08 -9.54 0.66
C CYS A 54 -10.00 -8.67 -0.20
N THR A 55 -9.43 -8.07 -1.25
CA THR A 55 -10.08 -7.03 -2.05
C THR A 55 -11.30 -7.57 -2.79
N LYS A 56 -12.39 -6.80 -2.74
CA LYS A 56 -13.65 -7.00 -3.45
C LYS A 56 -13.85 -5.88 -4.46
N VAL A 57 -14.75 -6.10 -5.42
CA VAL A 57 -15.10 -5.08 -6.42
C VAL A 57 -16.15 -4.13 -5.84
N THR A 58 -15.70 -3.24 -4.96
CA THR A 58 -16.53 -2.22 -4.31
C THR A 58 -15.80 -0.87 -4.33
N MET A 59 -16.55 0.23 -4.18
CA MET A 59 -15.95 1.57 -4.08
C MET A 59 -15.09 1.69 -2.81
N GLU A 60 -15.54 1.12 -1.69
CA GLU A 60 -14.80 1.09 -0.43
C GLU A 60 -13.42 0.44 -0.59
N ASP A 61 -13.36 -0.74 -1.21
CA ASP A 61 -12.09 -1.44 -1.43
C ASP A 61 -11.23 -0.75 -2.50
N PHE A 62 -11.84 -0.06 -3.45
CA PHE A 62 -11.13 0.77 -4.42
C PHE A 62 -10.40 1.93 -3.74
N LEU A 63 -11.06 2.64 -2.82
CA LEU A 63 -10.45 3.72 -2.04
C LEU A 63 -9.40 3.17 -1.07
N THR A 64 -9.71 2.08 -0.36
CA THR A 64 -8.76 1.39 0.52
C THR A 64 -7.49 0.96 -0.23
N ALA A 65 -7.60 0.49 -1.49
CA ALA A 65 -6.43 0.16 -2.29
C ALA A 65 -5.50 1.37 -2.57
N HIS A 66 -6.04 2.59 -2.64
CA HIS A 66 -5.23 3.82 -2.76
C HIS A 66 -4.62 4.22 -1.43
N HIS A 67 -5.37 4.09 -0.33
CA HIS A 67 -4.88 4.31 1.03
C HIS A 67 -3.67 3.41 1.33
N GLU A 68 -3.81 2.10 1.15
CA GLU A 68 -2.75 1.12 1.44
C GLU A 68 -1.53 1.31 0.52
N MET A 69 -1.73 1.65 -0.75
CA MET A 69 -0.62 1.96 -1.65
C MET A 69 0.07 3.28 -1.29
N GLY A 70 -0.64 4.22 -0.66
CA GLY A 70 -0.07 5.43 -0.07
C GLY A 70 0.92 5.11 1.04
N HIS A 71 0.59 4.15 1.92
CA HIS A 71 1.56 3.64 2.90
C HIS A 71 2.80 3.04 2.23
N ILE A 72 2.62 2.19 1.21
CA ILE A 72 3.75 1.57 0.49
C ILE A 72 4.66 2.62 -0.17
N GLN A 73 4.08 3.65 -0.79
CA GLN A 73 4.86 4.76 -1.36
C GLN A 73 5.65 5.50 -0.29
N TYR A 74 5.07 5.70 0.90
CA TYR A 74 5.76 6.34 2.01
C TYR A 74 6.92 5.47 2.54
N ASP A 75 6.68 4.17 2.70
CA ASP A 75 7.70 3.19 3.11
C ASP A 75 8.87 3.12 2.12
N MET A 76 8.57 3.09 0.82
CA MET A 76 9.57 3.13 -0.24
C MET A 76 10.42 4.41 -0.20
N ALA A 77 9.82 5.56 0.10
CA ALA A 77 10.51 6.85 0.10
C ALA A 77 11.60 6.96 1.19
N TYR A 78 11.35 6.43 2.39
CA TYR A 78 12.33 6.45 3.48
C TYR A 78 13.20 5.19 3.55
N ALA A 79 13.07 4.25 2.63
CA ALA A 79 13.81 2.97 2.64
C ALA A 79 15.34 3.12 2.60
N SER A 80 15.87 4.28 2.20
CA SER A 80 17.30 4.60 2.22
C SER A 80 17.81 5.12 3.58
N GLN A 81 16.92 5.47 4.50
CA GLN A 81 17.28 5.92 5.84
C GLN A 81 17.90 4.79 6.69
N PRO A 82 18.69 5.11 7.73
CA PRO A 82 19.09 4.14 8.76
C PRO A 82 17.86 3.46 9.38
N TYR A 83 17.98 2.17 9.73
CA TYR A 83 16.84 1.35 10.18
C TYR A 83 15.99 2.01 11.28
N LEU A 84 16.61 2.63 12.29
CA LEU A 84 15.91 3.28 13.40
C LEU A 84 15.13 4.54 13.00
N LEU A 85 15.34 5.05 11.79
CA LEU A 85 14.70 6.25 11.24
C LEU A 85 13.70 5.93 10.10
N ARG A 86 13.38 4.65 9.90
CA ARG A 86 12.41 4.19 8.90
C ARG A 86 11.01 4.13 9.49
N ASN A 87 10.43 5.30 9.72
CA ASN A 87 9.05 5.45 10.17
C ASN A 87 8.55 6.87 9.84
N GLY A 88 7.26 7.13 10.04
CA GLY A 88 6.70 8.47 9.97
C GLY A 88 7.36 9.40 10.98
N ALA A 89 7.36 10.70 10.66
CA ALA A 89 7.93 11.71 11.55
C ALA A 89 7.30 11.71 12.96
N ASN A 90 6.02 11.33 13.04
CA ASN A 90 5.29 10.97 14.26
C ASN A 90 4.18 9.97 13.89
N GLU A 91 3.46 9.47 14.91
CA GLU A 91 2.43 8.43 14.76
C GLU A 91 1.25 8.81 13.86
N GLY A 92 0.99 10.09 13.61
CA GLY A 92 -0.13 10.54 12.79
C GLY A 92 0.17 10.64 11.29
N PHE A 93 1.44 10.64 10.89
CA PHE A 93 1.80 10.91 9.48
C PHE A 93 1.46 9.75 8.55
N HIS A 94 1.63 8.50 9.00
CA HIS A 94 1.39 7.33 8.16
C HIS A 94 -0.06 7.27 7.67
N GLU A 95 -1.02 7.34 8.59
CA GLU A 95 -2.45 7.33 8.27
C GLU A 95 -2.87 8.56 7.47
N ALA A 96 -2.37 9.74 7.82
CA ALA A 96 -2.69 10.96 7.09
C ALA A 96 -2.27 10.88 5.61
N VAL A 97 -1.09 10.32 5.31
CA VAL A 97 -0.61 10.13 3.93
C VAL A 97 -1.50 9.15 3.15
N GLY A 98 -1.98 8.07 3.79
CA GLY A 98 -2.94 7.16 3.16
C GLY A 98 -4.27 7.85 2.84
N GLU A 99 -4.83 8.56 3.83
CA GLU A 99 -6.13 9.22 3.71
C GLU A 99 -6.19 10.33 2.66
N VAL A 100 -5.14 11.15 2.52
CA VAL A 100 -5.14 12.22 1.50
C VAL A 100 -5.21 11.68 0.07
N MET A 101 -4.70 10.48 -0.18
CA MET A 101 -4.76 9.83 -1.50
C MET A 101 -6.18 9.33 -1.78
N SER A 102 -6.80 8.67 -0.79
CA SER A 102 -8.21 8.25 -0.85
C SER A 102 -9.14 9.44 -1.11
N LEU A 103 -8.91 10.57 -0.42
CA LEU A 103 -9.70 11.79 -0.58
C LEU A 103 -9.65 12.34 -2.01
N SER A 104 -8.47 12.38 -2.64
CA SER A 104 -8.33 12.88 -4.02
C SER A 104 -8.95 11.96 -5.06
N VAL A 105 -9.03 10.67 -4.78
CA VAL A 105 -9.52 9.65 -5.73
C VAL A 105 -11.05 9.54 -5.69
N ALA A 106 -11.67 9.95 -4.59
CA ALA A 106 -13.12 9.87 -4.39
C ALA A 106 -13.94 10.96 -5.13
N THR A 107 -13.31 11.86 -5.89
CA THR A 107 -13.95 13.00 -6.59
C THR A 107 -14.16 12.74 -8.06
#